data_AF-A0A4Y2VKK1-F1
#
_entry.id   AF-A0A4Y2VKK1-F1
#
_cell.length_a   1.000
_cell.length_b   1.000
_cell.length_c   1.000
_cell.angle_alpha   90.00
_cell.angle_beta   90.00
_cell.angle_gamma   90.00
#
_symmetry.space_group_name_H-M   'P 1'
#
loop_
_entity.id
_entity.type
_entity.pdbx_description
1 polymer ?
#
loop_
_entity_poly.entity_id
_entity_poly.type
_entity_poly.pdbx_seq_one_letter_code
_entity_poly.pdbx_strand_id
1 'polypeptide(L)'
;LLPESPRWLVTHGSTVTAMQVLSKSAKSNGIDFEDIRPKLQDTISKTSKVYEKEDSNASVLQLLRPGLLRNTIIVFYMWNICFVLNVLTLLYFSEAAIGKRSPDQSWSV
;
A
#
# COMPACT_ATOMS: atom_id res chain seq x y z
N LEU A 1 -9.40 15.89 -13.52
CA LEU A 1 -8.01 15.68 -13.04
C LEU A 1 -8.08 15.37 -11.56
N LEU A 2 -7.65 14.18 -11.15
CA LEU A 2 -7.60 13.81 -9.74
C LEU A 2 -6.46 14.61 -9.07
N PRO A 3 -6.68 15.21 -7.88
CA PRO A 3 -5.60 15.86 -7.16
C PRO A 3 -4.56 14.80 -6.74
N GLU A 4 -3.29 15.19 -6.73
CA GLU A 4 -2.22 14.33 -6.20
C GLU A 4 -2.45 13.99 -4.73
N SER A 5 -1.88 12.86 -4.29
CA SER A 5 -2.11 12.40 -2.92
C SER A 5 -1.53 13.41 -1.91
N PRO A 6 -2.29 13.79 -0.87
CA PRO A 6 -1.80 14.70 0.17
C PRO A 6 -0.50 14.21 0.82
N ARG A 7 -0.34 12.89 0.94
CA ARG A 7 0.88 12.26 1.47
C ARG A 7 2.11 12.56 0.61
N TRP A 8 2.00 12.43 -0.71
CA TRP A 8 3.11 12.71 -1.64
C TRP A 8 3.54 14.18 -1.60
N LEU A 9 2.56 15.09 -1.49
CA LEU A 9 2.82 16.53 -1.36
C LEU A 9 3.53 16.88 -0.05
N VAL A 10 3.18 16.20 1.05
CA VAL A 10 3.87 16.37 2.35
C VAL A 10 5.29 15.86 2.29
N THR A 11 5.55 14.71 1.65
CA THR A 11 6.91 14.15 1.56
C THR A 11 7.82 14.94 0.61
N HIS A 12 7.26 15.63 -0.40
CA HIS A 12 8.02 16.49 -1.31
C HIS A 12 8.18 17.95 -0.80
N GLY A 13 7.83 18.22 0.46
CA GLY A 13 7.95 19.56 1.05
C GLY A 13 6.90 20.59 0.59
N SER A 14 5.96 20.20 -0.28
CA SER A 14 4.86 21.04 -0.75
C SER A 14 3.67 21.02 0.23
N THR A 15 3.95 21.41 1.47
CA THR A 15 2.99 21.35 2.59
C THR A 15 1.77 22.24 2.37
N VAL A 16 1.95 23.39 1.72
CA VAL A 16 0.87 24.34 1.36
C VAL A 16 -0.13 23.69 0.40
N THR A 17 0.35 23.02 -0.64
CA THR A 17 -0.49 22.32 -1.61
C THR A 17 -1.19 21.13 -0.96
N ALA A 18 -0.50 20.41 -0.09
CA ALA A 18 -1.10 19.32 0.69
C ALA A 18 -2.29 19.83 1.53
N MET A 19 -2.14 20.95 2.24
CA MET A 19 -3.22 21.56 3.02
C MET A 19 -4.40 21.98 2.14
N GLN A 20 -4.17 22.46 0.92
CA GLN A 20 -5.25 22.78 -0.01
C GLN A 20 -6.02 21.53 -0.45
N VAL A 21 -5.33 20.45 -0.82
CA VAL A 21 -5.98 19.18 -1.19
C VAL A 21 -6.77 18.61 0.00
N LEU A 22 -6.18 18.60 1.19
CA LEU A 22 -6.84 18.19 2.43
C LEU A 22 -8.07 19.05 2.76
N SER A 23 -8.01 20.36 2.54
CA SER A 23 -9.16 21.24 2.76
C SER A 23 -10.32 20.96 1.81
N LYS A 24 -10.02 20.64 0.54
CA LYS A 24 -11.03 20.24 -0.45
C LYS A 24 -11.65 18.89 -0.08
N SER A 25 -10.83 17.93 0.34
CA SER A 25 -11.32 16.62 0.80
C SER A 25 -12.14 16.73 2.09
N ALA A 26 -11.73 17.56 3.06
CA ALA A 26 -12.47 17.78 4.30
C ALA A 26 -13.85 18.39 4.05
N LYS A 27 -13.94 19.40 3.16
CA LYS A 27 -15.21 19.97 2.71
C LYS A 27 -16.12 18.94 2.05
N SER A 28 -15.56 18.08 1.20
CA SER A 28 -16.31 16.98 0.58
C SER A 28 -16.83 15.96 1.59
N ASN A 29 -16.10 15.77 2.70
CA ASN A 29 -16.45 14.83 3.75
C ASN A 29 -17.33 15.45 4.85
N GLY A 30 -17.75 16.72 4.70
CA GLY A 30 -18.58 17.44 5.68
C GLY A 30 -17.87 17.74 7.00
N ILE A 31 -16.53 17.73 7.00
CA ILE A 31 -15.73 17.92 8.20
C ILE A 31 -15.27 19.39 8.28
N ASP A 32 -15.45 20.01 9.45
CA ASP A 32 -14.98 21.37 9.66
C ASP A 32 -13.45 21.42 9.67
N PHE A 33 -12.91 22.23 8.77
CA PHE A 33 -11.47 22.30 8.52
C PHE A 33 -10.76 23.11 9.61
N GLU A 34 -11.44 24.05 10.27
CA GLU A 34 -10.85 24.91 11.31
C GLU A 34 -10.41 24.12 12.55
N ASP A 35 -11.20 23.11 12.96
CA ASP A 35 -10.88 22.28 14.14
C ASP A 35 -9.70 21.31 13.90
N ILE A 36 -9.44 20.97 12.63
CA ILE A 36 -8.46 19.94 12.24
C ILE A 36 -7.16 20.57 11.76
N ARG A 37 -7.20 21.82 11.30
CA ARG A 37 -6.04 22.57 10.83
C ARG A 37 -4.84 22.53 11.79
N PRO A 38 -4.96 22.75 13.12
CA PRO A 38 -3.81 22.71 14.02
C PRO A 38 -3.23 21.29 14.15
N LYS A 39 -4.09 20.27 14.32
CA LYS A 39 -3.67 18.85 14.37
C LYS A 39 -3.01 18.39 13.08
N LEU A 40 -3.50 18.89 11.95
CA LEU A 40 -2.98 18.58 10.63
C LEU A 40 -1.61 19.22 10.41
N GLN A 41 -1.42 20.48 10.79
CA GLN A 41 -0.12 21.15 10.72
C GLN A 41 0.92 20.47 11.61
N ASP A 42 0.53 20.05 12.82
CA ASP A 42 1.40 19.29 13.71
C ASP A 42 1.79 17.94 13.12
N THR A 43 0.84 17.23 12.50
CA THR A 43 1.09 15.94 11.86
C THR A 43 2.03 16.11 10.65
N ILE A 44 1.76 17.09 9.79
CA ILE A 44 2.58 17.41 8.62
C ILE A 44 4.01 17.78 9.03
N SER A 45 4.16 18.61 10.08
CA SER A 45 5.47 19.05 10.58
C SER A 45 6.25 17.93 11.26
N LYS A 46 5.58 17.01 11.97
CA LYS A 46 6.22 15.82 12.53
C LYS A 46 6.66 14.88 11.44
N THR A 47 5.81 14.65 10.44
CA THR A 47 6.10 13.80 9.29
C THR A 47 7.28 14.36 8.49
N SER A 48 7.27 15.64 8.12
CA SER A 48 8.38 16.26 7.36
C SER A 48 9.72 16.17 8.09
N LYS A 49 9.75 16.42 9.42
CA LYS A 49 10.97 16.30 10.24
C LYS A 49 11.50 14.87 10.35
N VAL A 50 10.63 13.85 10.28
CA VAL A 50 11.04 12.44 10.26
C VAL A 50 11.67 12.10 8.92
N TYR A 51 11.07 12.53 7.81
CA TYR A 51 11.62 12.32 6.46
C TYR A 51 12.96 13.03 6.27
N GLU A 52 13.07 14.30 6.69
CA GLU A 52 14.32 15.06 6.59
C GLU A 52 15.47 14.43 7.41
N LYS A 53 15.15 13.66 8.46
CA LYS A 53 16.14 12.86 9.21
C LYS A 53 16.47 11.52 8.54
N GLU A 54 15.50 10.87 7.90
CA GLU A 54 15.67 9.56 7.25
C GLU A 54 16.34 9.65 5.88
N ASP A 55 16.15 10.74 5.13
CA ASP A 55 16.72 10.95 3.78
C ASP A 55 18.25 11.04 3.78
N SER A 56 18.87 11.19 4.95
CA SER A 56 20.31 11.40 5.00
C SER A 56 21.15 10.17 4.63
N ASN A 57 20.72 8.91 4.81
CA ASN A 57 21.47 7.69 4.41
C ASN A 57 20.71 6.36 4.67
N ALA A 58 19.37 6.33 4.60
CA ALA A 58 18.61 5.10 4.86
C ALA A 58 18.76 4.10 3.69
N SER A 59 19.75 3.22 3.77
CA SER A 59 19.93 2.12 2.82
C SER A 59 18.92 1.01 3.09
N VAL A 60 18.43 0.35 2.03
CA VAL A 60 17.57 -0.85 2.12
C VAL A 60 18.21 -1.95 2.99
N LEU A 61 19.54 -1.96 3.11
CA LEU A 61 20.25 -2.89 3.99
C LEU A 61 20.06 -2.60 5.49
N GLN A 62 19.67 -1.38 5.87
CA GLN A 62 19.30 -1.07 7.26
C GLN A 62 17.99 -1.75 7.68
N LEU A 63 17.18 -2.23 6.74
CA LEU A 63 16.01 -3.07 7.04
C LEU A 63 16.41 -4.44 7.60
N LEU A 64 17.61 -4.93 7.29
CA LEU A 64 18.14 -6.21 7.80
C LEU A 64 18.68 -6.09 9.24
N ARG A 65 18.59 -4.91 9.86
CA ARG A 65 19.02 -4.69 11.23
C ARG A 65 18.15 -5.52 12.19
N PRO A 66 18.72 -6.17 13.21
CA PRO A 66 18.02 -7.19 14.02
C PRO A 66 16.72 -6.72 14.71
N GLY A 67 16.54 -5.41 14.91
CA GLY A 67 15.28 -4.86 15.42
C GLY A 67 14.13 -4.81 14.40
N LEU A 68 14.44 -4.64 13.10
CA LEU A 68 13.45 -4.54 12.03
C LEU A 68 13.28 -5.85 11.25
N LEU A 69 14.34 -6.66 11.22
CA LEU A 69 14.40 -7.95 10.51
C LEU A 69 13.26 -8.89 10.92
N ARG A 70 12.89 -8.93 12.20
CA ARG A 70 11.79 -9.77 12.69
C ARG A 70 10.47 -9.45 11.98
N ASN A 71 10.14 -8.16 11.86
CA ASN A 71 8.91 -7.74 11.21
C ASN A 71 8.98 -7.97 9.69
N THR A 72 10.14 -7.73 9.08
CA THR A 72 10.37 -8.00 7.66
C THR A 72 10.21 -9.50 7.33
N ILE A 73 10.75 -10.40 8.16
CA ILE A 73 10.61 -11.85 7.98
C ILE A 73 9.15 -12.28 8.14
N ILE A 74 8.41 -11.73 9.12
CA ILE A 74 6.99 -12.04 9.31
C ILE A 74 6.18 -11.65 8.07
N VAL A 75 6.37 -10.42 7.57
CA VAL A 75 5.67 -9.94 6.36
C VAL A 75 6.06 -10.78 5.14
N PHE A 76 7.34 -11.10 4.97
CA PHE A 76 7.82 -11.96 3.91
C PHE A 76 7.18 -13.36 4.00
N TYR A 77 7.15 -13.96 5.18
CA TYR A 77 6.57 -15.28 5.39
C TYR A 77 5.06 -15.30 5.09
N MET A 78 4.31 -14.30 5.57
CA MET A 78 2.89 -14.16 5.27
C MET A 78 2.63 -14.01 3.77
N TRP A 79 3.46 -13.22 3.08
CA TRP A 79 3.39 -13.08 1.62
C TRP A 79 3.61 -14.42 0.91
N ASN A 80 4.64 -15.17 1.31
CA ASN A 80 4.95 -16.47 0.73
C ASN A 80 3.81 -17.48 0.95
N ILE A 81 3.18 -17.49 2.13
CA ILE A 81 2.00 -18.33 2.38
C ILE A 81 0.86 -17.97 1.43
N CYS A 82 0.53 -16.68 1.32
CA CYS A 82 -0.52 -16.23 0.40
C CYS A 82 -0.21 -16.61 -1.05
N PHE A 83 1.04 -16.47 -1.48
CA PHE A 83 1.48 -16.86 -2.82
C PHE A 83 1.30 -18.36 -3.07
N VAL A 84 1.75 -19.21 -2.14
CA VAL A 84 1.61 -20.67 -2.25
C VAL A 84 0.14 -21.08 -2.27
N LEU A 85 -0.70 -20.51 -1.40
CA LEU A 85 -2.14 -20.79 -1.38
C LEU A 85 -2.81 -20.37 -2.69
N ASN A 86 -2.42 -19.22 -3.25
CA ASN A 86 -2.96 -18.73 -4.51
C ASN A 86 -2.58 -19.66 -5.68
N VAL A 87 -1.30 -20.06 -5.77
CA VAL A 87 -0.82 -20.99 -6.80
C VAL A 87 -1.51 -22.34 -6.68
N LEU A 88 -1.63 -22.90 -5.47
CA LEU A 88 -2.36 -24.15 -5.24
C LEU A 88 -3.82 -24.02 -5.69
N THR A 89 -4.49 -22.92 -5.34
CA THR A 89 -5.88 -22.68 -5.77
C THR A 89 -6.02 -22.63 -7.28
N LEU A 90 -5.06 -22.00 -7.99
CA LEU A 90 -5.05 -21.97 -9.45
C LEU A 90 -4.80 -23.35 -10.06
N LEU A 91 -3.95 -24.18 -9.45
CA LEU A 91 -3.71 -25.56 -9.87
C LEU A 91 -4.95 -26.44 -9.65
N TYR A 92 -5.61 -26.33 -8.50
CA TYR A 92 -6.89 -27.03 -8.28
C TYR A 92 -7.95 -26.62 -9.29
N PHE A 93 -8.02 -25.33 -9.63
CA PHE A 93 -8.95 -24.84 -10.64
C PHE A 93 -8.61 -25.34 -12.04
N SER A 94 -7.33 -25.43 -12.41
CA SER A 94 -6.92 -25.95 -13.71
C SER A 94 -7.24 -27.44 -13.84
N GLU A 95 -6.99 -28.24 -12.80
CA GLU A 95 -7.35 -29.67 -12.77
C GLU A 95 -8.87 -29.87 -12.84
N ALA A 96 -9.64 -29.06 -12.11
CA ALA A 96 -11.10 -29.09 -12.17
C ALA A 96 -11.65 -28.66 -13.55
N ALA A 97 -10.97 -27.75 -14.25
CA ALA A 97 -11.32 -27.34 -15.61
C ALA A 97 -10.98 -28.43 -16.64
N ILE A 98 -9.86 -29.15 -16.47
CA ILE A 98 -9.47 -30.28 -17.32
C ILE A 98 -10.41 -31.46 -17.11
N GLY A 99 -10.77 -31.78 -15.86
CA GLY A 99 -11.70 -32.87 -15.52
C GLY A 99 -13.13 -32.67 -16.04
N LYS A 100 -13.53 -31.43 -16.36
CA LYS A 100 -14.80 -31.13 -17.04
C LYS A 100 -14.74 -31.19 -18.57
N ARG A 101 -13.54 -31.29 -19.18
CA ARG A 101 -13.35 -31.26 -20.64
C ARG A 101 -13.41 -32.65 -21.30
N SER A 102 -13.61 -33.71 -20.53
CA SER A 102 -13.64 -35.09 -21.05
C SER A 102 -15.01 -35.77 -20.85
N PRO A 103 -16.04 -35.36 -21.60
CA PRO A 103 -17.04 -36.36 -22.01
C PRO A 103 -17.57 -36.22 -23.45
N ASP A 104 -16.78 -35.88 -24.48
CA ASP A 104 -17.33 -35.78 -25.84
C ASP A 104 -16.26 -35.75 -26.94
N GLN A 105 -15.48 -36.83 -27.05
CA GLN A 105 -14.79 -37.13 -28.31
C GLN A 105 -14.80 -38.64 -28.58
N SER A 106 -16.01 -39.21 -28.65
CA SER A 106 -16.26 -40.54 -29.23
C SER A 106 -17.05 -40.39 -30.53
N TRP A 107 -16.30 -40.38 -31.64
CA TRP A 107 -16.66 -40.85 -32.99
C TRP A 107 -17.95 -40.32 -33.65
N SER A 108 -17.80 -39.31 -34.50
CA SER A 108 -18.62 -39.18 -35.72
C SER A 108 -17.73 -39.39 -36.95
N VAL A 109 -17.74 -40.64 -37.43
CA VAL A 109 -17.42 -41.03 -38.81
C VAL A 109 -18.73 -41.39 -39.47
#